data_AF-A0A7J8Q7K6-F1
#
_entry.id   AF-A0A7J8Q7K6-F1
#
_cell.length_a   1.000
_cell.length_b   1.000
_cell.length_c   1.000
_cell.angle_alpha   90.00
_cell.angle_beta   90.00
_cell.angle_gamma   90.00
#
_symmetry.space_group_name_H-M   'P 1'
#
loop_
_entity.id
_entity.type
_entity.pdbx_description
1 polymer ?
#
loop_
_entity_poly.entity_id
_entity_poly.type
_entity_poly.pdbx_seq_one_letter_code
_entity_poly.pdbx_strand_id
1 'polypeptide(L)'
;MEERPETELISIPATPRVSTPEIQTPSGQRSPRPASKETKSSAWTPTSFISPRFLSPIGTPMKRVLINMKGYLEEVGHLTKLNPQDAWLPITESRNGNAHYAAFHNLNAGVGFQALVLPVAFAFLGWSWGILALTIAYCWQLYTLWILVQLHEAVPGKRYNRYVELAQAAFGERLGVWLALFPTVYLSAGTATALILIGGETMKLFFQIVCGPLCTSNPLTTVEWYLVFTSLCIVLSQLPNLNSIAGLSLVGAVTAITYSTMVWVLSVSQERPPMISYEPLSLPSSAAAFFSVMNALGIVAFAFRGHNLVLEIQATMPSTFKHPAHVPMWRGAKVAYFFIAMCLFPVAIGGFWAYGN
;
A
#
# COMPACT_ATOMS: atom_id res chain seq x y z
N MET A 1 -25.94 -27.64 40.92
CA MET A 1 -24.54 -27.44 41.33
C MET A 1 -23.79 -28.66 40.84
N GLU A 2 -23.22 -28.55 39.64
CA GLU A 2 -22.38 -29.61 39.06
C GLU A 2 -21.50 -28.98 37.98
N GLU A 3 -20.21 -28.88 38.28
CA GLU A 3 -19.13 -28.41 37.39
C GLU A 3 -18.60 -29.56 36.55
N ARG A 4 -18.33 -29.30 35.25
CA ARG A 4 -17.26 -29.93 34.46
C ARG A 4 -17.13 -29.31 33.05
N PRO A 5 -15.99 -29.46 32.33
CA PRO A 5 -14.68 -28.85 32.58
C PRO A 5 -14.16 -28.02 31.38
N GLU A 6 -13.18 -27.16 31.63
CA GLU A 6 -12.38 -26.49 30.60
C GLU A 6 -11.53 -27.50 29.80
N THR A 7 -11.44 -27.29 28.49
CA THR A 7 -10.66 -28.13 27.57
C THR A 7 -9.28 -27.52 27.34
N GLU A 8 -8.24 -28.31 27.56
CA GLU A 8 -6.81 -27.96 27.46
C GLU A 8 -6.40 -27.45 26.06
N LEU A 9 -5.68 -26.33 26.02
CA LEU A 9 -4.95 -25.87 24.83
C LEU A 9 -3.64 -26.66 24.69
N ILE A 10 -3.59 -27.51 23.67
CA ILE A 10 -2.41 -28.28 23.27
C ILE A 10 -1.34 -27.33 22.72
N SER A 11 -0.18 -27.27 23.39
CA SER A 11 0.99 -26.50 22.95
C SER A 11 1.71 -27.18 21.78
N ILE A 12 1.96 -26.42 20.71
CA ILE A 12 2.80 -26.82 19.57
C ILE A 12 4.28 -26.84 20.02
N PRO A 13 5.09 -27.87 19.69
CA PRO A 13 6.49 -27.92 20.09
C PRO A 13 7.36 -26.93 19.30
N ALA A 14 8.35 -26.36 19.97
CA ALA A 14 9.32 -25.44 19.38
C ALA A 14 10.24 -26.16 18.37
N THR A 15 10.35 -25.60 17.16
CA THR A 15 11.33 -26.02 16.15
C THR A 15 12.78 -25.73 16.58
N PRO A 16 13.75 -26.61 16.27
CA PRO A 16 15.12 -26.48 16.75
C PRO A 16 15.92 -25.40 16.01
N ARG A 17 16.80 -24.70 16.75
CA ARG A 17 17.80 -23.77 16.20
C ARG A 17 18.82 -24.54 15.36
N VAL A 18 18.88 -24.22 14.07
CA VAL A 18 19.96 -24.66 13.17
C VAL A 18 21.21 -23.82 13.49
N SER A 19 22.31 -24.50 13.78
CA SER A 19 23.66 -23.95 13.94
C SER A 19 24.20 -23.39 12.63
N THR A 20 24.68 -22.14 12.65
CA THR A 20 25.48 -21.50 11.59
C THR A 20 26.75 -22.29 11.28
N PRO A 21 27.13 -22.50 10.01
CA PRO A 21 28.43 -23.08 9.65
C PRO A 21 29.56 -22.04 9.77
N GLU A 22 30.68 -22.45 10.36
CA GLU A 22 31.93 -21.67 10.41
C GLU A 22 32.47 -21.38 9.01
N ILE A 23 32.77 -20.11 8.74
CA ILE A 23 33.49 -19.68 7.55
C ILE A 23 34.98 -20.00 7.75
N GLN A 24 35.48 -20.99 7.00
CA GLN A 24 36.90 -21.28 6.84
C GLN A 24 37.57 -20.16 6.02
N THR A 25 38.58 -19.50 6.60
CA THR A 25 39.52 -18.64 5.88
C THR A 25 40.67 -19.46 5.27
N PRO A 26 41.13 -19.20 4.03
CA PRO A 26 42.22 -19.94 3.42
C PRO A 26 43.59 -19.49 3.95
N SER A 27 44.47 -20.47 4.16
CA SER A 27 45.86 -20.35 4.57
C SER A 27 46.76 -19.84 3.43
N GLY A 28 47.61 -18.86 3.74
CA GLY A 28 48.62 -18.31 2.84
C GLY A 28 50.03 -18.40 3.42
N GLN A 29 50.83 -19.27 2.79
CA GLN A 29 52.28 -19.23 2.55
C GLN A 29 53.32 -19.08 3.70
N ARG A 30 54.48 -19.67 3.38
CA ARG A 30 55.58 -20.15 4.21
C ARG A 30 56.80 -19.24 4.04
N SER A 31 57.54 -18.94 5.11
CA SER A 31 59.00 -18.68 5.05
C SER A 31 59.67 -18.71 6.44
N PRO A 32 60.99 -18.97 6.53
CA PRO A 32 61.59 -19.76 7.60
C PRO A 32 62.28 -18.98 8.75
N ARG A 33 62.45 -19.74 9.85
CA ARG A 33 63.22 -19.57 11.11
C ARG A 33 64.57 -18.82 11.01
N PRO A 34 65.09 -18.32 12.15
CA PRO A 34 66.05 -19.11 12.92
C PRO A 34 65.83 -19.13 14.45
N ALA A 35 66.51 -20.09 15.07
CA ALA A 35 66.36 -20.60 16.43
C ALA A 35 67.05 -19.75 17.51
N SER A 36 66.57 -19.83 18.76
CA SER A 36 67.46 -20.00 19.92
C SER A 36 66.73 -20.42 21.21
N LYS A 37 67.33 -21.45 21.81
CA LYS A 37 67.53 -21.77 23.24
C LYS A 37 66.36 -22.25 24.11
N GLU A 38 66.55 -23.52 24.50
CA GLU A 38 65.97 -24.27 25.60
C GLU A 38 66.11 -23.56 26.95
N THR A 39 65.11 -23.70 27.83
CA THR A 39 65.36 -23.96 29.24
C THR A 39 64.24 -24.82 29.81
N LYS A 40 64.62 -25.92 30.48
CA LYS A 40 63.77 -26.92 31.13
C LYS A 40 63.31 -26.43 32.50
N SER A 41 62.07 -26.73 32.88
CA SER A 41 61.76 -27.16 34.25
C SER A 41 60.46 -27.96 34.30
N SER A 42 60.58 -29.23 34.66
CA SER A 42 59.50 -30.13 35.05
C SER A 42 59.00 -29.80 36.45
N ALA A 43 57.68 -29.83 36.67
CA ALA A 43 57.13 -30.19 37.99
C ALA A 43 55.74 -30.81 37.83
N TRP A 44 55.55 -31.86 38.59
CA TRP A 44 54.50 -32.87 38.53
C TRP A 44 53.25 -32.41 39.32
N THR A 45 52.08 -32.87 38.88
CA THR A 45 50.76 -32.69 39.51
C THR A 45 50.65 -33.30 40.92
N PRO A 46 49.66 -32.87 41.71
CA PRO A 46 48.63 -33.85 42.06
C PRO A 46 47.20 -33.33 41.91
N THR A 47 46.36 -34.24 41.44
CA THR A 47 44.90 -34.22 41.44
C THR A 47 44.33 -34.09 42.86
N SER A 48 43.37 -33.20 43.07
CA SER A 48 42.35 -33.39 44.10
C SER A 48 41.00 -32.80 43.70
N PHE A 49 40.00 -33.58 44.08
CA PHE A 49 38.59 -33.48 43.82
C PHE A 49 37.94 -32.27 44.52
N ILE A 50 36.91 -31.71 43.88
CA ILE A 50 35.56 -31.41 44.39
C ILE A 50 35.03 -30.16 43.67
N SER A 51 34.06 -30.39 42.79
CA SER A 51 33.23 -29.37 42.17
C SER A 51 31.95 -29.20 43.01
N PRO A 52 31.57 -27.99 43.42
CA PRO A 52 30.18 -27.70 43.68
C PRO A 52 29.53 -27.17 42.41
N ARG A 53 28.52 -27.92 42.01
CA ARG A 53 27.48 -27.62 41.04
C ARG A 53 26.77 -26.29 41.30
N PHE A 54 26.35 -25.66 40.19
CA PHE A 54 25.23 -24.72 40.05
C PHE A 54 25.29 -23.39 40.83
N LEU A 55 25.95 -22.39 40.22
CA LEU A 55 25.51 -21.00 40.33
C LEU A 55 24.59 -20.71 39.14
N SER A 56 23.29 -20.71 39.40
CA SER A 56 22.34 -20.00 38.55
C SER A 56 22.72 -18.51 38.55
N PRO A 57 22.70 -17.81 37.41
CA PRO A 57 22.91 -16.37 37.42
C PRO A 57 21.61 -15.76 37.93
N ILE A 58 21.46 -15.62 39.25
CA ILE A 58 20.53 -14.67 39.85
C ILE A 58 21.10 -13.28 39.51
N GLY A 59 20.83 -12.84 38.28
CA GLY A 59 21.15 -11.49 37.85
C GLY A 59 20.45 -10.53 38.79
N THR A 60 21.20 -9.57 39.34
CA THR A 60 20.65 -8.52 40.19
C THR A 60 19.47 -7.83 39.50
N PRO A 61 18.49 -7.27 40.25
CA PRO A 61 17.34 -6.58 39.68
C PRO A 61 17.73 -5.55 38.62
N MET A 62 18.81 -4.81 38.86
CA MET A 62 19.38 -3.87 37.89
C MET A 62 19.86 -4.53 36.60
N LYS A 63 20.49 -5.71 36.65
CA LYS A 63 20.93 -6.42 35.45
C LYS A 63 19.75 -6.89 34.60
N ARG A 64 18.64 -7.32 35.22
CA ARG A 64 17.39 -7.64 34.48
C ARG A 64 16.79 -6.41 33.82
N VAL A 65 16.72 -5.28 34.53
CA VAL A 65 16.23 -4.01 33.96
C VAL A 65 17.10 -3.61 32.78
N LEU A 66 18.43 -3.69 32.90
CA LEU A 66 19.36 -3.29 31.86
C LEU A 66 19.29 -4.21 30.64
N ILE A 67 19.09 -5.53 30.83
CA ILE A 67 18.88 -6.48 29.74
C ILE A 67 17.52 -6.25 29.07
N ASN A 68 16.45 -6.04 29.83
CA ASN A 68 15.13 -5.75 29.27
C ASN A 68 15.13 -4.40 28.53
N MET A 69 15.83 -3.40 29.06
CA MET A 69 15.95 -2.09 28.44
C MET A 69 16.85 -2.15 27.20
N LYS A 70 17.92 -2.95 27.21
CA LYS A 70 18.75 -3.22 26.04
C LYS A 70 17.96 -3.97 24.96
N GLY A 71 17.21 -5.01 25.32
CA GLY A 71 16.33 -5.72 24.40
C GLY A 71 15.26 -4.80 23.82
N TYR A 72 14.62 -3.99 24.67
CA TYR A 72 13.67 -2.97 24.22
C TYR A 72 14.29 -1.96 23.26
N LEU A 73 15.50 -1.47 23.55
CA LEU A 73 16.20 -0.51 22.69
C LEU A 73 16.70 -1.13 21.38
N GLU A 74 17.14 -2.40 21.40
CA GLU A 74 17.52 -3.14 20.20
C GLU A 74 16.28 -3.41 19.32
N GLU A 75 15.15 -3.79 19.91
CA GLU A 75 13.90 -4.05 19.18
C GLU A 75 13.24 -2.76 18.66
N VAL A 76 13.23 -1.68 19.45
CA VAL A 76 12.84 -0.34 18.99
C VAL A 76 13.80 0.13 17.89
N GLY A 77 15.09 -0.16 18.03
CA GLY A 77 16.09 0.06 17.00
C GLY A 77 15.76 -0.67 15.71
N HIS A 78 15.32 -1.93 15.76
CA HIS A 78 14.92 -2.69 14.57
C HIS A 78 13.67 -2.14 13.87
N LEU A 79 12.71 -1.56 14.62
CA LEU A 79 11.52 -0.94 14.04
C LEU A 79 11.77 0.47 13.46
N THR A 80 12.72 1.20 14.03
CA THR A 80 13.01 2.61 13.68
C THR A 80 14.18 2.76 12.72
N LYS A 81 15.13 1.82 12.70
CA LYS A 81 16.28 1.82 11.80
C LYS A 81 15.81 1.40 10.40
N LEU A 82 15.95 2.33 9.45
CA LEU A 82 15.74 2.06 8.04
C LEU A 82 16.68 0.93 7.58
N ASN A 83 16.14 -0.10 6.95
CA ASN A 83 16.93 -1.05 6.18
C ASN A 83 17.72 -0.24 5.12
N PRO A 84 19.05 -0.42 4.96
CA PRO A 84 19.84 0.34 4.00
C PRO A 84 19.27 0.30 2.56
N GLN A 85 18.63 -0.79 2.15
CA GLN A 85 17.96 -0.88 0.85
C GLN A 85 16.68 -0.05 0.79
N ASP A 86 15.91 -0.02 1.88
CA ASP A 86 14.70 0.81 1.97
C ASP A 86 15.03 2.30 2.15
N ALA A 87 16.17 2.61 2.76
CA ALA A 87 16.65 3.98 2.93
C ALA A 87 16.98 4.66 1.60
N TRP A 88 17.28 3.89 0.55
CA TRP A 88 17.59 4.40 -0.79
C TRP A 88 16.35 4.57 -1.68
N LEU A 89 15.21 3.94 -1.33
CA LEU A 89 14.02 3.97 -2.17
C LEU A 89 13.21 5.26 -1.94
N PRO A 90 12.78 5.98 -2.99
CA PRO A 90 12.01 7.23 -2.88
C PRO A 90 10.79 7.16 -1.95
N ILE A 91 10.14 6.01 -1.86
CA ILE A 91 8.96 5.81 -1.02
C ILE A 91 9.32 5.74 0.46
N THR A 92 10.44 5.09 0.81
CA THR A 92 10.78 4.72 2.18
C THR A 92 12.00 5.45 2.74
N GLU A 93 12.67 6.28 1.94
CA GLU A 93 13.81 7.14 2.33
C GLU A 93 13.47 8.03 3.53
N SER A 94 12.22 8.52 3.61
CA SER A 94 11.79 9.44 4.67
C SER A 94 10.62 8.89 5.49
N ARG A 95 10.76 8.93 6.83
CA ARG A 95 9.78 8.40 7.80
C ARG A 95 9.05 9.50 8.60
N ASN A 96 8.72 10.62 7.93
CA ASN A 96 8.07 11.79 8.54
C ASN A 96 6.55 11.89 8.26
N GLY A 97 5.95 10.82 7.72
CA GLY A 97 4.53 10.76 7.42
C GLY A 97 3.65 10.84 8.67
N ASN A 98 2.43 11.35 8.51
CA ASN A 98 1.44 11.51 9.58
C ASN A 98 0.02 11.27 9.05
N ALA A 99 -0.99 11.39 9.92
CA ALA A 99 -2.38 11.14 9.57
C ALA A 99 -2.92 12.02 8.42
N HIS A 100 -2.45 13.27 8.29
CA HIS A 100 -2.84 14.14 7.18
C HIS A 100 -2.25 13.66 5.86
N TYR A 101 -0.98 13.23 5.87
CA TYR A 101 -0.32 12.70 4.68
C TYR A 101 -1.02 11.42 4.23
N ALA A 102 -1.37 10.53 5.17
CA ALA A 102 -2.21 9.38 4.87
C ALA A 102 -3.55 9.78 4.27
N ALA A 103 -4.23 10.80 4.81
CA ALA A 103 -5.50 11.24 4.26
C ALA A 103 -5.36 11.70 2.79
N PHE A 104 -4.39 12.58 2.50
CA PHE A 104 -4.20 13.12 1.15
C PHE A 104 -3.73 12.07 0.16
N HIS A 105 -2.80 11.18 0.55
CA HIS A 105 -2.31 10.12 -0.33
C HIS A 105 -3.39 9.06 -0.60
N ASN A 106 -4.14 8.62 0.41
CA ASN A 106 -5.24 7.66 0.19
C ASN A 106 -6.36 8.27 -0.65
N LEU A 107 -6.72 9.53 -0.40
CA LEU A 107 -7.76 10.22 -1.16
C LEU A 107 -7.35 10.39 -2.63
N ASN A 108 -6.12 10.85 -2.88
CA ASN A 108 -5.57 11.02 -4.23
C ASN A 108 -5.37 9.69 -4.96
N ALA A 109 -5.07 8.60 -4.24
CA ALA A 109 -5.01 7.26 -4.82
C ALA A 109 -6.40 6.70 -5.17
N GLY A 110 -7.41 7.01 -4.34
CA GLY A 110 -8.76 6.45 -4.45
C GLY A 110 -9.69 7.19 -5.41
N VAL A 111 -9.56 8.52 -5.57
CA VAL A 111 -10.40 9.32 -6.45
C VAL A 111 -9.65 9.71 -7.72
N GLY A 112 -10.29 9.54 -8.87
CA GLY A 112 -9.74 9.92 -10.17
C GLY A 112 -10.75 9.66 -11.28
N PHE A 113 -10.28 9.64 -12.53
CA PHE A 113 -11.13 9.47 -13.72
C PHE A 113 -12.04 8.24 -13.65
N GLN A 114 -11.66 7.19 -12.90
CA GLN A 114 -12.49 6.02 -12.68
C GLN A 114 -13.87 6.33 -12.06
N ALA A 115 -14.01 7.45 -11.35
CA ALA A 115 -15.29 7.91 -10.83
C ALA A 115 -16.28 8.26 -11.95
N LEU A 116 -15.79 8.78 -13.07
CA LEU A 116 -16.61 9.30 -14.17
C LEU A 116 -17.36 8.20 -14.93
N VAL A 117 -16.89 6.95 -14.83
CA VAL A 117 -17.52 5.80 -15.48
C VAL A 117 -18.52 5.08 -14.58
N LEU A 118 -18.67 5.48 -13.31
CA LEU A 118 -19.64 4.86 -12.39
C LEU A 118 -21.10 4.92 -12.88
N PRO A 119 -21.60 6.05 -13.45
CA PRO A 119 -22.96 6.09 -14.01
C PRO A 119 -23.17 5.06 -15.13
N VAL A 120 -22.13 4.79 -15.93
CA VAL A 120 -22.20 3.79 -17.01
C VAL A 120 -22.42 2.39 -16.43
N ALA A 121 -21.83 2.06 -15.28
CA ALA A 121 -22.12 0.78 -14.62
C ALA A 121 -23.60 0.66 -14.21
N PHE A 122 -24.22 1.77 -13.79
CA PHE A 122 -25.63 1.79 -13.41
C PHE A 122 -26.56 1.62 -14.62
N ALA A 123 -26.17 2.06 -15.82
CA ALA A 123 -26.93 1.81 -17.04
C ALA A 123 -27.13 0.31 -17.33
N PHE A 124 -26.16 -0.54 -16.96
CA PHE A 124 -26.25 -1.99 -17.13
C PHE A 124 -26.82 -2.74 -15.92
N LEU A 125 -26.59 -2.24 -14.70
CA LEU A 125 -27.06 -2.88 -13.47
C LEU A 125 -28.47 -2.42 -13.06
N GLY A 126 -28.88 -1.24 -13.48
CA GLY A 126 -30.04 -0.52 -12.95
C GLY A 126 -29.81 0.01 -11.53
N TRP A 127 -30.84 0.68 -11.00
CA TRP A 127 -30.80 1.32 -9.68
C TRP A 127 -30.44 0.37 -8.54
N SER A 128 -31.20 -0.71 -8.38
CA SER A 128 -31.08 -1.61 -7.22
C SER A 128 -29.73 -2.31 -7.18
N TRP A 129 -29.33 -2.95 -8.29
CA TRP A 129 -28.06 -3.67 -8.35
C TRP A 129 -26.86 -2.73 -8.44
N GLY A 130 -27.00 -1.57 -9.07
CA GLY A 130 -25.95 -0.54 -9.09
C GLY A 130 -25.61 -0.03 -7.69
N ILE A 131 -26.62 0.38 -6.90
CA ILE A 131 -26.43 0.83 -5.52
C ILE A 131 -25.87 -0.29 -4.64
N LEU A 132 -26.43 -1.50 -4.77
CA LEU A 132 -25.98 -2.66 -3.99
C LEU A 132 -24.52 -2.99 -4.29
N ALA A 133 -24.14 -3.08 -5.57
CA ALA A 133 -22.77 -3.39 -5.99
C ALA A 133 -21.80 -2.31 -5.51
N LEU A 134 -22.14 -1.02 -5.67
CA LEU A 134 -21.32 0.09 -5.21
C LEU A 134 -21.11 0.05 -3.69
N THR A 135 -22.16 -0.23 -2.93
CA THR A 135 -22.12 -0.31 -1.46
C THR A 135 -21.29 -1.51 -1.00
N ILE A 136 -21.50 -2.69 -1.58
CA ILE A 136 -20.71 -3.88 -1.27
C ILE A 136 -19.23 -3.63 -1.58
N ALA A 137 -18.91 -3.08 -2.75
CA ALA A 137 -17.55 -2.80 -3.15
C ALA A 137 -16.87 -1.79 -2.22
N TYR A 138 -17.59 -0.73 -1.79
CA TYR A 138 -17.07 0.24 -0.83
C TYR A 138 -16.78 -0.38 0.55
N CYS A 139 -17.70 -1.19 1.08
CA CYS A 139 -17.52 -1.88 2.36
C CYS A 139 -16.39 -2.92 2.28
N TRP A 140 -16.35 -3.69 1.20
CA TRP A 140 -15.29 -4.66 0.92
C TRP A 140 -13.93 -3.97 0.88
N GLN A 141 -13.84 -2.84 0.18
CA GLN A 141 -12.65 -2.03 0.11
C GLN A 141 -12.19 -1.53 1.49
N LEU A 142 -13.09 -0.98 2.29
CA LEU A 142 -12.75 -0.51 3.64
C LEU A 142 -12.20 -1.65 4.51
N TYR A 143 -12.78 -2.84 4.38
CA TYR A 143 -12.34 -4.02 5.09
C TYR A 143 -10.95 -4.50 4.66
N THR A 144 -10.69 -4.61 3.35
CA THR A 144 -9.36 -5.03 2.85
C THR A 144 -8.29 -3.99 3.18
N LEU A 145 -8.62 -2.69 3.12
CA LEU A 145 -7.75 -1.62 3.55
C LEU A 145 -7.38 -1.76 5.03
N TRP A 146 -8.37 -2.00 5.89
CA TRP A 146 -8.16 -2.20 7.32
C TRP A 146 -7.22 -3.39 7.57
N ILE A 147 -7.44 -4.52 6.88
CA ILE A 147 -6.56 -5.69 6.96
C ILE A 147 -5.11 -5.29 6.62
N LEU A 148 -4.89 -4.61 5.50
CA LEU A 148 -3.54 -4.20 5.08
C LEU A 148 -2.87 -3.28 6.10
N VAL A 149 -3.62 -2.35 6.69
CA VAL A 149 -3.11 -1.46 7.75
C VAL A 149 -2.64 -2.23 8.98
N GLN A 150 -3.40 -3.25 9.39
CA GLN A 150 -3.05 -4.10 10.55
C GLN A 150 -1.88 -5.05 10.23
N LEU A 151 -1.84 -5.58 9.00
CA LEU A 151 -0.82 -6.53 8.57
C LEU A 151 0.53 -5.89 8.23
N HIS A 152 0.62 -4.56 8.15
CA HIS A 152 1.87 -3.87 7.83
C HIS A 152 3.00 -4.17 8.83
N GLU A 153 2.69 -4.47 10.09
CA GLU A 153 3.69 -4.66 11.15
C GLU A 153 3.49 -6.00 11.87
N ALA A 154 4.42 -6.94 11.71
CA ALA A 154 4.46 -8.16 12.52
C ALA A 154 5.16 -7.87 13.86
N VAL A 155 4.54 -8.26 14.99
CA VAL A 155 5.07 -8.02 16.34
C VAL A 155 5.31 -9.35 17.09
N PRO A 156 6.53 -9.60 17.60
CA PRO A 156 7.79 -8.93 17.30
C PRO A 156 8.25 -9.28 15.88
N GLY A 157 8.78 -8.31 15.10
CA GLY A 157 9.17 -8.65 13.74
C GLY A 157 9.36 -7.48 12.77
N LYS A 158 9.01 -7.77 11.50
CA LYS A 158 9.31 -6.98 10.31
C LYS A 158 8.14 -6.07 9.93
N ARG A 159 8.46 -4.89 9.39
CA ARG A 159 7.50 -4.05 8.66
C ARG A 159 7.45 -4.48 7.19
N TYR A 160 6.27 -4.76 6.67
CA TYR A 160 6.05 -5.07 5.25
C TYR A 160 5.73 -3.77 4.51
N ASN A 161 6.76 -3.10 4.02
CA ASN A 161 6.62 -1.77 3.41
C ASN A 161 5.93 -1.83 2.04
N ARG A 162 5.89 -3.01 1.41
CA ARG A 162 5.33 -3.22 0.07
C ARG A 162 4.35 -4.39 0.05
N TYR A 163 3.37 -4.30 -0.84
CA TYR A 163 2.36 -5.35 -1.02
C TYR A 163 2.97 -6.71 -1.38
N VAL A 164 4.02 -6.72 -2.19
CA VAL A 164 4.75 -7.96 -2.54
C VAL A 164 5.43 -8.60 -1.34
N GLU A 165 5.99 -7.81 -0.41
CA GLU A 165 6.65 -8.32 0.78
C GLU A 165 5.64 -8.98 1.72
N LEU A 166 4.46 -8.37 1.88
CA LEU A 166 3.38 -8.93 2.67
C LEU A 166 2.83 -10.22 2.03
N ALA A 167 2.66 -10.23 0.70
CA ALA A 167 2.21 -11.42 -0.01
C ALA A 167 3.22 -12.57 0.07
N GLN A 168 4.52 -12.29 0.01
CA GLN A 168 5.57 -13.29 0.23
C GLN A 168 5.50 -13.88 1.64
N ALA A 169 5.26 -13.05 2.65
CA ALA A 169 5.11 -13.51 4.03
C ALA A 169 3.85 -14.39 4.23
N ALA A 170 2.76 -14.08 3.54
CA ALA A 170 1.49 -14.81 3.65
C ALA A 170 1.44 -16.10 2.83
N PHE A 171 1.99 -16.11 1.61
CA PHE A 171 1.83 -17.20 0.64
C PHE A 171 3.15 -17.89 0.23
N GLY A 172 4.29 -17.46 0.79
CA GLY A 172 5.62 -17.97 0.47
C GLY A 172 6.33 -17.19 -0.65
N GLU A 173 7.65 -17.36 -0.76
CA GLU A 173 8.51 -16.51 -1.59
C GLU A 173 8.16 -16.51 -3.09
N ARG A 174 7.80 -17.67 -3.66
CA ARG A 174 7.49 -17.79 -5.09
C ARG A 174 6.05 -17.43 -5.39
N LEU A 175 5.11 -18.06 -4.69
CA LEU A 175 3.68 -17.89 -4.93
C LEU A 175 3.23 -16.47 -4.57
N GLY A 176 3.70 -15.92 -3.45
CA GLY A 176 3.40 -14.56 -3.03
C GLY A 176 3.87 -13.51 -4.03
N VAL A 177 5.05 -13.68 -4.65
CA VAL A 177 5.51 -12.79 -5.72
C VAL A 177 4.58 -12.83 -6.91
N TRP A 178 4.22 -14.02 -7.41
CA TRP A 178 3.34 -14.12 -8.58
C TRP A 178 1.95 -13.53 -8.30
N LEU A 179 1.37 -13.84 -7.15
CA LEU A 179 0.04 -13.35 -6.75
C LEU A 179 0.00 -11.83 -6.55
N ALA A 180 1.08 -11.22 -6.08
CA ALA A 180 1.14 -9.76 -5.88
C ALA A 180 1.59 -9.01 -7.14
N LEU A 181 2.66 -9.47 -7.79
CA LEU A 181 3.36 -8.72 -8.82
C LEU A 181 2.55 -8.67 -10.12
N PHE A 182 1.97 -9.79 -10.56
CA PHE A 182 1.21 -9.82 -11.80
C PHE A 182 -0.01 -8.86 -11.78
N PRO A 183 -0.92 -8.91 -10.78
CA PRO A 183 -2.03 -7.97 -10.71
C PRO A 183 -1.58 -6.52 -10.49
N THR A 184 -0.56 -6.29 -9.67
CA THR A 184 -0.08 -4.93 -9.35
C THR A 184 0.55 -4.27 -10.58
N VAL A 185 1.39 -4.99 -11.33
CA VAL A 185 2.01 -4.47 -12.56
C VAL A 185 0.94 -4.23 -13.63
N TYR A 186 0.00 -5.16 -13.80
CA TYR A 186 -1.11 -4.99 -14.75
C TYR A 186 -1.95 -3.75 -14.42
N LEU A 187 -2.37 -3.60 -13.16
CA LEU A 187 -3.15 -2.45 -12.69
C LEU A 187 -2.38 -1.14 -12.84
N SER A 188 -1.08 -1.14 -12.49
CA SER A 188 -0.22 0.04 -12.56
C SER A 188 0.02 0.48 -14.01
N ALA A 189 0.38 -0.45 -14.90
CA ALA A 189 0.61 -0.17 -16.33
C ALA A 189 -0.69 0.31 -17.02
N GLY A 190 -1.81 -0.34 -16.74
CA GLY A 190 -3.12 0.08 -17.25
C GLY A 190 -3.52 1.46 -16.75
N THR A 191 -3.36 1.72 -15.45
CA THR A 191 -3.61 3.04 -14.84
C THR A 191 -2.73 4.12 -15.45
N ALA A 192 -1.42 3.90 -15.55
CA ALA A 192 -0.48 4.88 -16.08
C ALA A 192 -0.82 5.23 -17.53
N THR A 193 -1.14 4.22 -18.34
CA THR A 193 -1.59 4.41 -19.73
C THR A 193 -2.85 5.25 -19.77
N ALA A 194 -3.89 4.89 -19.00
CA ALA A 194 -5.14 5.64 -18.97
C ALA A 194 -4.96 7.09 -18.52
N LEU A 195 -4.12 7.34 -17.52
CA LEU A 195 -3.81 8.70 -17.06
C LEU A 195 -3.08 9.52 -18.12
N ILE A 196 -2.18 8.92 -18.91
CA ILE A 196 -1.53 9.62 -20.04
C ILE A 196 -2.55 10.02 -21.10
N LEU A 197 -3.44 9.10 -21.48
CA LEU A 197 -4.47 9.36 -22.48
C LEU A 197 -5.44 10.46 -22.01
N ILE A 198 -5.95 10.34 -20.79
CA ILE A 198 -6.92 11.29 -20.24
C ILE A 198 -6.25 12.64 -19.97
N GLY A 199 -5.04 12.64 -19.43
CA GLY A 199 -4.28 13.85 -19.17
C GLY A 199 -3.99 14.64 -20.45
N GLY A 200 -3.50 13.96 -21.50
CA GLY A 200 -3.23 14.62 -22.77
C GLY A 200 -4.50 15.06 -23.51
N GLU A 201 -5.57 14.27 -23.51
CA GLU A 201 -6.85 14.71 -24.11
C GLU A 201 -7.46 15.89 -23.36
N THR A 202 -7.32 15.92 -22.02
CA THR A 202 -7.77 17.05 -21.19
C THR A 202 -6.93 18.30 -21.46
N MET A 203 -5.60 18.18 -21.60
CA MET A 203 -4.74 19.31 -21.96
C MET A 203 -5.06 19.87 -23.34
N LYS A 204 -5.32 18.98 -24.32
CA LYS A 204 -5.77 19.36 -25.66
C LYS A 204 -7.08 20.14 -25.62
N LEU A 205 -8.08 19.61 -24.89
CA LEU A 205 -9.39 20.26 -24.73
C LEU A 205 -9.26 21.62 -24.02
N PHE A 206 -8.46 21.69 -22.95
CA PHE A 206 -8.17 22.94 -22.26
C PHE A 206 -7.51 23.97 -23.19
N PHE A 207 -6.51 23.55 -23.97
CA PHE A 207 -5.85 24.41 -24.94
C PHE A 207 -6.86 24.94 -25.97
N GLN A 208 -7.71 24.08 -26.54
CA GLN A 208 -8.74 24.49 -27.50
C GLN A 208 -9.73 25.51 -26.92
N ILE A 209 -10.13 25.34 -25.66
CA ILE A 209 -11.03 26.28 -24.98
C ILE A 209 -10.35 27.64 -24.75
N VAL A 210 -9.12 27.65 -24.26
CA VAL A 210 -8.40 28.90 -23.92
C VAL A 210 -7.93 29.66 -25.15
N CYS A 211 -7.38 28.95 -26.14
CA CYS A 211 -6.91 29.57 -27.38
C CYS A 211 -8.05 30.00 -28.31
N GLY A 212 -9.19 29.29 -28.28
CA GLY A 212 -10.32 29.56 -29.17
C GLY A 212 -9.90 29.61 -30.66
N PRO A 213 -10.48 30.52 -31.47
CA PRO A 213 -10.19 30.61 -32.91
C PRO A 213 -8.78 31.16 -33.24
N LEU A 214 -8.05 31.69 -32.26
CA LEU A 214 -6.78 32.42 -32.47
C LEU A 214 -5.58 31.50 -32.73
N CYS A 215 -5.64 30.22 -32.33
CA CYS A 215 -4.51 29.28 -32.44
C CYS A 215 -4.72 28.24 -33.57
N THR A 216 -5.36 28.66 -34.67
CA THR A 216 -5.78 27.80 -35.79
C THR A 216 -4.63 27.34 -36.72
N SER A 217 -3.44 27.92 -36.59
CA SER A 217 -2.29 27.50 -37.40
C SER A 217 -1.59 26.28 -36.76
N ASN A 218 -1.74 25.11 -37.37
CA ASN A 218 -1.07 23.84 -37.02
C ASN A 218 -1.34 23.34 -35.58
N PRO A 219 -2.57 22.90 -35.28
CA PRO A 219 -2.86 22.28 -33.99
C PRO A 219 -2.06 20.99 -33.81
N LEU A 220 -1.51 20.79 -32.61
CA LEU A 220 -0.93 19.52 -32.21
C LEU A 220 -1.98 18.40 -32.33
N THR A 221 -1.54 17.27 -32.86
CA THR A 221 -2.29 16.02 -32.89
C THR A 221 -2.56 15.49 -31.48
N THR A 222 -3.57 14.63 -31.33
CA THR A 222 -3.87 13.96 -30.05
C THR A 222 -2.65 13.21 -29.49
N VAL A 223 -1.88 12.53 -30.35
CA VAL A 223 -0.68 11.79 -29.93
C VAL A 223 0.42 12.73 -29.41
N GLU A 224 0.60 13.89 -30.05
CA GLU A 224 1.56 14.89 -29.55
C GLU A 224 1.15 15.45 -28.18
N TRP A 225 -0.15 15.65 -27.93
CA TRP A 225 -0.63 16.01 -26.60
C TRP A 225 -0.37 14.93 -25.54
N TYR A 226 -0.46 13.65 -25.91
CA TYR A 226 -0.07 12.55 -25.01
C TYR A 226 1.43 12.61 -24.69
N LEU A 227 2.29 12.95 -25.65
CA LEU A 227 3.73 13.14 -25.43
C LEU A 227 4.05 14.36 -24.56
N VAL A 228 3.29 15.45 -24.72
CA VAL A 228 3.40 16.64 -23.87
C VAL A 228 3.07 16.30 -22.42
N PHE A 229 1.94 15.62 -22.18
CA PHE A 229 1.55 15.19 -20.83
C PHE A 229 2.56 14.19 -20.25
N THR A 230 3.06 13.26 -21.05
CA THR A 230 4.10 12.30 -20.63
C THR A 230 5.38 13.02 -20.20
N SER A 231 5.78 14.05 -20.94
CA SER A 231 6.97 14.86 -20.62
C SER A 231 6.80 15.60 -19.28
N LEU A 232 5.61 16.13 -19.01
CA LEU A 232 5.28 16.71 -17.70
C LEU A 232 5.37 15.67 -16.58
N CYS A 233 4.83 14.46 -16.80
CA CYS A 233 4.93 13.35 -15.84
C CYS A 233 6.38 12.96 -15.56
N ILE A 234 7.25 12.93 -16.56
CA ILE A 234 8.69 12.62 -16.40
C ILE A 234 9.38 13.68 -15.53
N VAL A 235 9.05 14.96 -15.72
CA VAL A 235 9.59 16.04 -14.86
C VAL A 235 9.12 15.87 -13.42
N LEU A 236 7.83 15.61 -13.22
CA LEU A 236 7.26 15.38 -11.87
C LEU A 236 7.80 14.10 -11.21
N SER A 237 8.17 13.08 -11.99
CA SER A 237 8.75 11.84 -11.45
C SER A 237 10.19 12.01 -10.95
N GLN A 238 10.84 13.15 -11.20
CA GLN A 238 12.17 13.45 -10.65
C GLN A 238 12.11 13.93 -9.19
N LEU A 239 10.91 14.09 -8.60
CA LEU A 239 10.77 14.44 -7.19
C LEU A 239 11.31 13.30 -6.29
N PRO A 240 12.15 13.62 -5.29
CA PRO A 240 13.03 12.63 -4.65
C PRO A 240 12.32 11.62 -3.76
N ASN A 241 11.20 11.99 -3.14
CA ASN A 241 10.46 11.08 -2.25
C ASN A 241 8.98 11.45 -2.08
N LEU A 242 8.20 10.55 -1.48
CA LEU A 242 6.76 10.74 -1.24
C LEU A 242 6.45 11.98 -0.40
N ASN A 243 7.33 12.35 0.54
CA ASN A 243 7.15 13.56 1.35
C ASN A 243 7.28 14.83 0.50
N SER A 244 8.14 14.82 -0.52
CA SER A 244 8.20 15.89 -1.53
C SER A 244 6.94 15.93 -2.41
N ILE A 245 6.25 14.80 -2.58
CA ILE A 245 5.01 14.70 -3.36
C ILE A 245 3.77 14.99 -2.50
N ALA A 246 3.86 15.05 -1.17
CA ALA A 246 2.72 15.31 -0.30
C ALA A 246 1.97 16.61 -0.65
N GLY A 247 2.70 17.67 -1.05
CA GLY A 247 2.08 18.91 -1.54
C GLY A 247 1.30 18.72 -2.84
N LEU A 248 1.88 18.00 -3.81
CA LEU A 248 1.19 17.65 -5.05
C LEU A 248 -0.01 16.73 -4.81
N SER A 249 0.10 15.79 -3.86
CA SER A 249 -0.99 14.91 -3.45
C SER A 249 -2.12 15.66 -2.74
N LEU A 250 -1.81 16.73 -2.00
CA LEU A 250 -2.81 17.61 -1.41
C LEU A 250 -3.57 18.38 -2.49
N VAL A 251 -2.86 18.97 -3.46
CA VAL A 251 -3.49 19.63 -4.61
C VAL A 251 -4.36 18.64 -5.38
N GLY A 252 -3.85 17.44 -5.65
CA GLY A 252 -4.58 16.35 -6.27
C GLY A 252 -5.85 15.97 -5.49
N ALA A 253 -5.77 15.81 -4.16
CA ALA A 253 -6.91 15.54 -3.31
C ALA A 253 -7.98 16.65 -3.34
N VAL A 254 -7.57 17.92 -3.26
CA VAL A 254 -8.50 19.08 -3.30
C VAL A 254 -9.16 19.18 -4.66
N THR A 255 -8.40 19.05 -5.75
CA THR A 255 -8.94 19.05 -7.11
C THR A 255 -9.86 17.86 -7.34
N ALA A 256 -9.55 16.68 -6.78
CA ALA A 256 -10.37 15.48 -6.85
C ALA A 256 -11.76 15.67 -6.25
N ILE A 257 -11.82 16.23 -5.03
CA ILE A 257 -13.10 16.58 -4.38
C ILE A 257 -13.84 17.63 -5.20
N THR A 258 -13.14 18.68 -5.63
CA THR A 258 -13.74 19.81 -6.36
C THR A 258 -14.37 19.34 -7.67
N TYR A 259 -13.62 18.63 -8.52
CA TYR A 259 -14.16 18.16 -9.80
C TYR A 259 -15.28 17.15 -9.58
N SER A 260 -15.15 16.21 -8.63
CA SER A 260 -16.20 15.22 -8.36
C SER A 260 -17.48 15.91 -7.93
N THR A 261 -17.35 16.93 -7.06
CA THR A 261 -18.46 17.75 -6.61
C THR A 261 -19.12 18.49 -7.76
N MET A 262 -18.32 19.15 -8.60
CA MET A 262 -18.83 19.84 -9.79
C MET A 262 -19.56 18.89 -10.73
N VAL A 263 -19.03 17.69 -10.99
CA VAL A 263 -19.64 16.72 -11.90
C VAL A 263 -21.04 16.33 -11.45
N TRP A 264 -21.22 15.94 -10.19
CA TRP A 264 -22.55 15.53 -9.74
C TRP A 264 -23.49 16.73 -9.58
N VAL A 265 -23.02 17.88 -9.09
CA VAL A 265 -23.84 19.09 -8.94
C VAL A 265 -24.34 19.57 -10.30
N LEU A 266 -23.47 19.66 -11.31
CA LEU A 266 -23.86 20.08 -12.65
C LEU A 266 -24.82 19.06 -13.28
N SER A 267 -24.57 17.76 -13.09
CA SER A 267 -25.47 16.72 -13.61
C SER A 267 -26.88 16.85 -13.05
N VAL A 268 -27.04 17.15 -11.76
CA VAL A 268 -28.38 17.24 -11.14
C VAL A 268 -29.06 18.60 -11.29
N SER A 269 -28.29 19.67 -11.53
CA SER A 269 -28.81 21.05 -11.59
C SER A 269 -29.16 21.52 -12.99
N GLN A 270 -28.58 20.93 -14.02
CA GLN A 270 -28.89 21.27 -15.40
C GLN A 270 -30.20 20.65 -15.86
N GLU A 271 -30.78 21.22 -16.92
CA GLU A 271 -31.98 20.66 -17.53
C GLU A 271 -31.71 19.25 -18.05
N ARG A 272 -32.60 18.33 -17.67
CA ARG A 272 -32.46 16.92 -18.02
C ARG A 272 -32.79 16.69 -19.49
N PRO A 273 -32.08 15.78 -20.18
CA PRO A 273 -32.45 15.37 -21.54
C PRO A 273 -33.92 14.92 -21.62
N PRO A 274 -34.63 15.22 -22.72
CA PRO A 274 -35.99 14.71 -22.90
C PRO A 274 -35.96 13.19 -23.06
N MET A 275 -36.88 12.49 -22.38
CA MET A 275 -37.07 11.03 -22.44
C MET A 275 -35.92 10.19 -21.83
N ILE A 276 -35.86 10.15 -20.49
CA ILE A 276 -34.90 9.33 -19.74
C ILE A 276 -35.50 7.96 -19.41
N SER A 277 -34.74 6.88 -19.66
CA SER A 277 -35.06 5.53 -19.21
C SER A 277 -34.08 5.09 -18.12
N TYR A 278 -34.59 4.36 -17.13
CA TYR A 278 -33.80 3.72 -16.08
C TYR A 278 -33.85 2.19 -16.13
N GLU A 279 -34.51 1.65 -17.15
CA GLU A 279 -34.46 0.22 -17.40
C GLU A 279 -33.03 -0.17 -17.77
N PRO A 280 -32.48 -1.23 -17.16
CA PRO A 280 -31.16 -1.73 -17.53
C PRO A 280 -31.06 -1.93 -19.04
N LEU A 281 -29.91 -1.56 -19.61
CA LEU A 281 -29.65 -1.77 -21.03
C LEU A 281 -29.83 -3.25 -21.39
N SER A 282 -30.81 -3.52 -22.25
CA SER A 282 -31.10 -4.86 -22.74
C SER A 282 -30.26 -5.17 -23.97
N LEU A 283 -29.53 -6.29 -23.95
CA LEU A 283 -28.75 -6.75 -25.09
C LEU A 283 -29.44 -7.95 -25.78
N PRO A 284 -29.26 -8.12 -27.12
CA PRO A 284 -29.99 -9.12 -27.90
C PRO A 284 -29.76 -10.58 -27.48
N SER A 285 -28.64 -10.88 -26.81
CA SER A 285 -28.30 -12.24 -26.38
C SER A 285 -28.03 -12.30 -24.88
N SER A 286 -28.41 -13.43 -24.27
CA SER A 286 -28.18 -13.70 -22.85
C SER A 286 -26.69 -13.67 -22.49
N ALA A 287 -25.82 -14.16 -23.37
CA ALA A 287 -24.37 -14.08 -23.20
C ALA A 287 -23.88 -12.63 -23.17
N ALA A 288 -24.34 -11.78 -24.09
CA ALA A 288 -23.96 -10.37 -24.13
C ALA A 288 -24.48 -9.61 -22.89
N ALA A 289 -25.68 -9.92 -22.42
CA ALA A 289 -26.22 -9.38 -21.17
C ALA A 289 -25.35 -9.77 -19.97
N PHE A 290 -24.97 -11.05 -19.86
CA PHE A 290 -24.09 -11.53 -18.79
C PHE A 290 -22.73 -10.83 -18.78
N PHE A 291 -22.06 -10.73 -19.93
CA PHE A 291 -20.77 -10.03 -20.03
C PHE A 291 -20.88 -8.53 -19.74
N SER A 292 -22.01 -7.90 -20.07
CA SER A 292 -22.25 -6.48 -19.76
C SER A 292 -22.41 -6.25 -18.26
N VAL A 293 -23.10 -7.15 -17.55
CA VAL A 293 -23.17 -7.13 -16.08
C VAL A 293 -21.78 -7.33 -15.47
N MET A 294 -20.99 -8.28 -15.97
CA MET A 294 -19.62 -8.50 -15.50
C MET A 294 -18.72 -7.28 -15.74
N ASN A 295 -18.85 -6.63 -16.90
CA ASN A 295 -18.13 -5.38 -17.19
C ASN A 295 -18.55 -4.25 -16.24
N ALA A 296 -19.85 -4.12 -15.95
CA ALA A 296 -20.35 -3.12 -15.02
C ALA A 296 -19.84 -3.36 -13.59
N LEU A 297 -19.82 -4.61 -13.11
CA LEU A 297 -19.18 -4.97 -11.85
C LEU A 297 -17.67 -4.68 -11.86
N GLY A 298 -17.01 -4.90 -12.99
CA GLY A 298 -15.62 -4.52 -13.22
C GLY A 298 -15.38 -3.01 -13.10
N ILE A 299 -16.28 -2.19 -13.65
CA ILE A 299 -16.26 -0.72 -13.51
C ILE A 299 -16.41 -0.32 -12.03
N VAL A 300 -17.36 -0.92 -11.32
CA VAL A 300 -17.56 -0.65 -9.88
C VAL A 300 -16.31 -1.03 -9.07
N ALA A 301 -15.71 -2.19 -9.33
CA ALA A 301 -14.47 -2.60 -8.68
C ALA A 301 -13.30 -1.65 -9.02
N PHE A 302 -13.19 -1.24 -10.29
CA PHE A 302 -12.16 -0.31 -10.76
C PHE A 302 -12.26 1.07 -10.10
N ALA A 303 -13.47 1.51 -9.74
CA ALA A 303 -13.69 2.76 -9.02
C ALA A 303 -12.99 2.83 -7.66
N PHE A 304 -12.74 1.68 -7.01
CA PHE A 304 -12.09 1.58 -5.70
C PHE A 304 -10.63 1.11 -5.76
N ARG A 305 -9.95 1.26 -6.92
CA ARG A 305 -8.51 0.97 -7.02
C ARG A 305 -7.67 1.90 -6.12
N GLY A 306 -6.41 1.50 -5.87
CA GLY A 306 -5.41 2.36 -5.22
C GLY A 306 -5.10 2.01 -3.76
N HIS A 307 -5.91 1.18 -3.11
CA HIS A 307 -5.67 0.74 -1.73
C HIS A 307 -4.44 -0.16 -1.55
N ASN A 308 -3.89 -0.73 -2.62
CA ASN A 308 -2.63 -1.47 -2.58
C ASN A 308 -1.43 -0.59 -2.19
N LEU A 309 -1.56 0.74 -2.35
CA LEU A 309 -0.54 1.73 -1.94
C LEU A 309 -0.52 1.99 -0.42
N VAL A 310 -1.50 1.46 0.32
CA VAL A 310 -1.65 1.72 1.77
C VAL A 310 -0.41 1.33 2.56
N LEU A 311 0.28 0.25 2.17
CA LEU A 311 1.48 -0.21 2.86
C LEU A 311 2.65 0.75 2.63
N GLU A 312 2.78 1.28 1.42
CA GLU A 312 3.84 2.24 1.06
C GLU A 312 3.59 3.59 1.75
N ILE A 313 2.34 4.03 1.84
CA ILE A 313 1.94 5.22 2.60
C ILE A 313 2.24 5.03 4.09
N GLN A 314 1.83 3.89 4.68
CA GLN A 314 2.07 3.58 6.08
C GLN A 314 3.57 3.41 6.39
N ALA A 315 4.35 2.94 5.41
CA ALA A 315 5.79 2.87 5.52
C ALA A 315 6.37 4.26 5.80
N THR A 316 5.89 5.34 5.16
CA THR A 316 6.39 6.70 5.44
C THR A 316 6.18 7.17 6.89
N MET A 317 5.39 6.47 7.70
CA MET A 317 5.13 6.87 9.09
C MET A 317 6.18 6.31 10.07
N PRO A 318 6.53 7.10 11.09
CA PRO A 318 7.33 6.61 12.21
C PRO A 318 6.52 5.57 12.98
N SER A 319 7.19 4.52 13.46
CA SER A 319 6.56 3.44 14.21
C SER A 319 7.46 2.98 15.36
N THR A 320 6.84 2.72 16.50
CA THR A 320 7.45 2.12 17.69
C THR A 320 6.43 1.21 18.37
N PHE A 321 6.84 0.30 19.26
CA PHE A 321 5.89 -0.54 20.01
C PHE A 321 4.84 0.26 20.79
N LYS A 322 5.22 1.43 21.31
CA LYS A 322 4.29 2.29 22.07
C LYS A 322 3.39 3.13 21.16
N HIS A 323 3.90 3.49 19.99
CA HIS A 323 3.23 4.33 19.00
C HIS A 323 3.33 3.67 17.62
N PRO A 324 2.50 2.65 17.35
CA PRO A 324 2.55 1.93 16.08
C PRO A 324 1.94 2.74 14.94
N ALA A 325 2.50 2.61 13.74
CA ALA A 325 2.10 3.41 12.56
C ALA A 325 0.67 3.16 12.11
N HIS A 326 0.08 2.00 12.43
CA HIS A 326 -1.30 1.68 12.04
C HIS A 326 -2.32 2.66 12.64
N VAL A 327 -2.02 3.29 13.79
CA VAL A 327 -2.92 4.24 14.46
C VAL A 327 -3.07 5.55 13.67
N PRO A 328 -1.99 6.32 13.40
CA PRO A 328 -2.10 7.52 12.55
C PRO A 328 -2.52 7.17 11.12
N MET A 329 -2.10 6.03 10.59
CA MET A 329 -2.52 5.57 9.27
C MET A 329 -4.03 5.38 9.17
N TRP A 330 -4.62 4.62 10.10
CA TRP A 330 -6.06 4.36 10.12
C TRP A 330 -6.88 5.62 10.35
N ARG A 331 -6.38 6.58 11.14
CA ARG A 331 -7.02 7.90 11.30
C ARG A 331 -7.10 8.65 9.98
N GLY A 332 -5.98 8.72 9.24
CA GLY A 332 -5.94 9.36 7.92
C GLY A 332 -6.83 8.63 6.90
N ALA A 333 -6.76 7.30 6.86
CA ALA A 333 -7.58 6.46 5.99
C ALA A 333 -9.08 6.68 6.19
N LYS A 334 -9.57 6.72 7.44
CA LYS A 334 -11.00 7.02 7.71
C LYS A 334 -11.46 8.35 7.13
N VAL A 335 -10.63 9.39 7.25
CA VAL A 335 -10.94 10.72 6.68
C VAL A 335 -10.95 10.65 5.15
N ALA A 336 -9.94 10.03 4.55
CA ALA A 336 -9.87 9.86 3.10
C ALA A 336 -11.10 9.14 2.55
N TYR A 337 -11.45 7.99 3.13
CA TYR A 337 -12.54 7.16 2.64
C TYR A 337 -13.92 7.77 2.88
N PHE A 338 -14.08 8.58 3.93
CA PHE A 338 -15.27 9.42 4.07
C PHE A 338 -15.43 10.37 2.87
N PHE A 339 -14.36 11.07 2.47
CA PHE A 339 -14.43 11.95 1.30
C PHE A 339 -14.55 11.19 -0.02
N ILE A 340 -13.93 10.00 -0.15
CA ILE A 340 -14.12 9.12 -1.32
C ILE A 340 -15.61 8.77 -1.47
N ALA A 341 -16.29 8.37 -0.39
CA ALA A 341 -17.72 8.07 -0.43
C ALA A 341 -18.54 9.30 -0.86
N MET A 342 -18.23 10.48 -0.30
CA MET A 342 -18.86 11.76 -0.66
C MET A 342 -18.59 12.21 -2.10
N CYS A 343 -17.58 11.64 -2.77
CA CYS A 343 -17.33 11.88 -4.20
C CYS A 343 -18.01 10.82 -5.07
N LEU A 344 -17.76 9.54 -4.81
CA LEU A 344 -18.15 8.45 -5.71
C LEU A 344 -19.66 8.18 -5.70
N PHE A 345 -20.30 8.17 -4.53
CA PHE A 345 -21.74 7.89 -4.44
C PHE A 345 -22.57 8.97 -5.13
N PRO A 346 -22.34 10.28 -4.89
CA PRO A 346 -23.07 11.32 -5.61
C PRO A 346 -22.80 11.33 -7.11
N VAL A 347 -21.56 11.07 -7.55
CA VAL A 347 -21.25 10.96 -8.98
C VAL A 347 -22.02 9.81 -9.63
N ALA A 348 -22.04 8.63 -9.02
CA ALA A 348 -22.79 7.48 -9.53
C ALA A 348 -24.31 7.73 -9.56
N ILE A 349 -24.87 8.15 -8.42
CA ILE A 349 -26.31 8.31 -8.22
C ILE A 349 -26.83 9.52 -9.00
N GLY A 350 -26.18 10.68 -8.85
CA GLY A 350 -26.57 11.92 -9.53
C GLY A 350 -26.34 11.85 -11.02
N GLY A 351 -25.25 11.21 -11.47
CA GLY A 351 -25.00 10.97 -12.89
C GLY A 351 -26.05 10.05 -13.51
N PHE A 352 -26.33 8.90 -12.89
CA PHE A 352 -27.35 8.00 -13.41
C PHE A 352 -28.75 8.62 -13.36
N TRP A 353 -29.09 9.37 -12.31
CA TRP A 353 -30.33 10.14 -12.23
C TRP A 353 -30.48 11.20 -13.33
N ALA A 354 -29.38 11.84 -13.72
CA ALA A 354 -29.42 12.90 -14.72
C ALA A 354 -29.58 12.35 -16.14
N TYR A 355 -28.90 11.23 -16.44
CA TYR A 355 -28.72 10.76 -17.82
C TYR A 355 -29.42 9.44 -18.14
N GLY A 356 -29.75 8.61 -17.14
CA GLY A 356 -30.35 7.29 -17.36
C GLY A 356 -29.40 6.30 -18.04
N ASN A 357 -29.98 5.41 -18.85
CA ASN A 357 -29.29 4.32 -19.54
C ASN A 357 -28.61 4.72 -20.85
#